data_AF-A0AAW4QKZ0-F1
#
_entry.id   AF-A0AAW4QKZ0-F1
#
_cell.length_a   1.000
_cell.length_b   1.000
_cell.length_c   1.000
_cell.angle_alpha   90.00
_cell.angle_beta   90.00
_cell.angle_gamma   90.00
#
_symmetry.space_group_name_H-M   'P 1'
#
loop_
_entity.id
_entity.type
_entity.pdbx_description
1 polymer ?
#
loop_
_entity_poly.entity_id
_entity_poly.type
_entity_poly.pdbx_seq_one_letter_code
_entity_poly.pdbx_strand_id
1 'polypeptide(L)'
;MTQRVAIMILVLLVIGLLVYYVLKFKHWKQQRIHQDIEKKLKRYPIVQAAWEKAEAKQYNIPGLTETRMVVPETGENEVCQWMTPQGLAFSQDFVFISAYCYDHQHHSIIHVLDRETGQPIKLLILPKRPHVGGLVYDTKRELLWLTITGSATGRVAALRLIDILADTSEETGQPIAYWLTTDLSEIPQASYLTQNNDQLVSGNFTLKGEGQLTFYLLPTIAEMKTAIRRKDKIQPTVTMSRKTSDKIQGVAFYGHYLLASRSYGPYTSELLVSERDSPSRILKRIKFPPYLEQIVVVEDRLAVLFESGAAAYREKANPVLANVLLLDLETLLHANKRPKKIAATKK
;
A
#
# COMPACT_ATOMS: atom_id res chain seq x y z
N MET A 1 -5.35 58.63 4.00
CA MET A 1 -5.68 57.19 3.99
C MET A 1 -6.77 56.96 5.03
N THR A 2 -7.93 56.43 4.67
CA THR A 2 -9.03 56.25 5.65
C THR A 2 -8.67 55.14 6.64
N GLN A 3 -9.15 55.24 7.89
CA GLN A 3 -8.91 54.23 8.94
C GLN A 3 -9.25 52.80 8.48
N ARG A 4 -10.27 52.66 7.62
CA ARG A 4 -10.65 51.39 6.98
C ARG A 4 -9.57 50.82 6.06
N VAL A 5 -8.87 51.65 5.29
CA VAL A 5 -7.76 51.22 4.42
C VAL A 5 -6.55 50.79 5.24
N ALA A 6 -6.26 51.47 6.36
CA ALA A 6 -5.18 51.08 7.26
C ALA A 6 -5.44 49.72 7.92
N ILE A 7 -6.67 49.49 8.39
CA ILE A 7 -7.09 48.20 8.96
C ILE A 7 -7.01 47.09 7.90
N MET A 8 -7.47 47.34 6.67
CA MET A 8 -7.41 46.36 5.58
C MET A 8 -5.96 45.98 5.22
N ILE A 9 -5.05 46.95 5.15
CA ILE A 9 -3.62 46.69 4.91
C ILE A 9 -3.02 45.87 6.06
N LEU A 10 -3.34 46.22 7.31
CA LEU A 10 -2.86 45.46 8.46
C LEU A 10 -3.36 44.00 8.44
N VAL A 11 -4.63 43.77 8.11
CA VAL A 11 -5.20 42.42 7.97
C VAL A 11 -4.50 41.64 6.87
N LEU A 12 -4.26 42.24 5.70
CA LEU A 12 -3.52 41.59 4.61
C LEU A 12 -2.08 41.25 4.99
N LEU A 13 -1.40 42.14 5.73
CA LEU A 13 -0.05 41.88 6.26
C LEU A 13 -0.04 40.73 7.26
N VAL A 14 -1.01 40.68 8.17
CA VAL A 14 -1.14 39.58 9.15
C VAL A 14 -1.42 38.26 8.44
N ILE A 15 -2.34 38.22 7.46
CA ILE A 15 -2.61 37.03 6.65
C ILE A 15 -1.37 36.60 5.89
N GLY A 16 -0.66 37.54 5.23
CA GLY A 16 0.57 37.25 4.50
C GLY A 16 1.67 36.66 5.40
N LEU A 17 1.84 37.22 6.60
CA LEU A 17 2.78 36.71 7.61
C LEU A 17 2.39 35.29 8.04
N LEU A 18 1.10 35.04 8.29
CA LEU A 18 0.57 33.75 8.72
C LEU A 18 0.76 32.68 7.63
N VAL A 19 0.44 33.00 6.37
CA VAL A 19 0.71 32.15 5.20
C VAL A 19 2.21 31.84 5.08
N TYR A 20 3.08 32.85 5.22
CA TYR A 20 4.53 32.66 5.18
C TYR A 20 5.01 31.68 6.26
N TYR A 21 4.56 31.84 7.52
CA TYR A 21 4.95 30.92 8.60
C TYR A 21 4.42 29.50 8.38
N VAL A 22 3.19 29.34 7.86
CA VAL A 22 2.62 28.03 7.52
C VAL A 22 3.45 27.34 6.43
N LEU A 23 3.80 28.06 5.35
CA LEU A 23 4.62 27.53 4.27
C LEU A 23 6.04 27.18 4.74
N LYS A 24 6.66 28.05 5.54
CA LYS A 24 7.98 27.82 6.13
C LYS A 24 7.99 26.60 7.03
N PHE A 25 6.96 26.43 7.87
CA PHE A 25 6.83 25.27 8.74
C PHE A 25 6.61 23.98 7.94
N LYS A 26 5.77 24.01 6.90
CA LYS A 26 5.55 22.87 5.99
C LYS A 26 6.86 22.44 5.32
N HIS A 27 7.62 23.40 4.80
CA HIS A 27 8.92 23.14 4.17
C HIS A 27 9.94 22.56 5.15
N TRP A 28 10.06 23.13 6.36
CA TRP A 28 10.94 22.62 7.40
C TRP A 28 10.59 21.17 7.82
N LYS A 29 9.30 20.87 7.99
CA LYS A 29 8.83 19.52 8.32
C LYS A 29 9.19 18.54 7.20
N GLN A 30 8.99 18.92 5.94
CA GLN A 30 9.32 18.10 4.78
C GLN A 30 10.83 17.84 4.69
N GLN A 31 11.67 18.84 4.95
CA GLN A 31 13.13 18.67 5.00
C GLN A 31 13.56 17.68 6.10
N ARG A 32 12.97 17.74 7.30
CA ARG A 32 13.29 16.79 8.37
C ARG A 32 12.91 15.35 8.03
N ILE A 33 11.73 15.15 7.44
CA ILE A 33 11.30 13.83 6.97
C ILE A 33 12.27 13.33 5.89
N HIS A 34 12.65 14.20 4.96
CA HIS A 34 13.59 13.85 3.90
C HIS A 34 14.93 13.37 4.47
N GLN A 35 15.55 14.16 5.36
CA GLN A 35 16.84 13.82 5.98
C GLN A 35 16.78 12.53 6.81
N ASP A 36 15.66 12.28 7.49
CA ASP A 36 15.46 11.04 8.26
C ASP A 36 15.40 9.81 7.35
N ILE A 37 14.58 9.84 6.29
CA ILE A 37 14.48 8.74 5.32
C ILE A 37 15.82 8.56 4.59
N GLU A 38 16.49 9.63 4.17
CA GLU A 38 17.81 9.57 3.53
C GLU A 38 18.83 8.83 4.41
N LYS A 39 18.89 9.19 5.71
CA LYS A 39 19.76 8.52 6.69
C LYS A 39 19.43 7.03 6.83
N LYS A 40 18.14 6.68 6.85
CA LYS A 40 17.65 5.29 6.94
C LYS A 40 18.02 4.48 5.69
N LEU A 41 17.92 5.09 4.51
CA LEU A 41 18.22 4.45 3.23
C LEU A 41 19.72 4.40 2.88
N LYS A 42 20.60 5.02 3.68
CA LYS A 42 22.07 5.02 3.45
C LYS A 42 22.68 3.62 3.26
N ARG A 43 22.12 2.58 3.88
CA ARG A 43 22.56 1.17 3.74
C ARG A 43 22.02 0.49 2.46
N TYR A 44 21.11 1.15 1.76
CA TYR A 44 20.38 0.69 0.57
C TYR A 44 20.55 1.70 -0.57
N PRO A 45 21.78 1.91 -1.09
CA PRO A 45 22.09 3.04 -1.98
C PRO A 45 21.32 3.05 -3.31
N ILE A 46 20.89 1.89 -3.81
CA ILE A 46 20.05 1.81 -5.02
C ILE A 46 18.63 2.31 -4.70
N VAL A 47 18.08 1.90 -3.56
CA VAL A 47 16.75 2.35 -3.09
C VAL A 47 16.77 3.83 -2.81
N GLN A 48 17.83 4.33 -2.14
CA GLN A 48 18.02 5.75 -1.90
C GLN A 48 18.05 6.55 -3.21
N ALA A 49 18.88 6.15 -4.17
CA ALA A 49 18.99 6.84 -5.46
C ALA A 49 17.67 6.84 -6.23
N ALA A 50 16.94 5.72 -6.24
CA ALA A 50 15.64 5.63 -6.89
C ALA A 50 14.58 6.51 -6.22
N TRP A 51 14.61 6.61 -4.88
CA TRP A 51 13.73 7.49 -4.12
C TRP A 51 14.03 8.97 -4.38
N GLU A 52 15.31 9.36 -4.38
CA GLU A 52 15.75 10.73 -4.70
C GLU A 52 15.38 11.11 -6.14
N LYS A 53 15.57 10.21 -7.10
CA LYS A 53 15.19 10.41 -8.51
C LYS A 53 13.68 10.58 -8.67
N ALA A 54 12.88 9.88 -7.86
CA ALA A 54 11.43 10.05 -7.77
C ALA A 54 11.00 11.26 -6.91
N GLU A 55 11.87 12.27 -6.80
CA GLU A 55 11.64 13.53 -6.09
C GLU A 55 11.33 13.35 -4.60
N ALA A 56 11.86 12.28 -4.01
CA ALA A 56 11.60 11.89 -2.62
C ALA A 56 10.10 11.78 -2.28
N LYS A 57 9.26 11.45 -3.27
CA LYS A 57 7.81 11.33 -3.07
C LYS A 57 7.49 10.18 -2.11
N GLN A 58 6.58 10.46 -1.17
CA GLN A 58 6.20 9.53 -0.11
C GLN A 58 4.80 9.83 0.41
N TYR A 59 4.16 8.84 1.04
CA TYR A 59 2.92 8.98 1.80
C TYR A 59 3.15 8.55 3.24
N ASN A 60 2.71 9.34 4.22
CA ASN A 60 2.72 8.90 5.62
C ASN A 60 1.73 7.75 5.78
N ILE A 61 2.13 6.69 6.50
CA ILE A 61 1.21 5.61 6.86
C ILE A 61 0.41 6.06 8.09
N PRO A 62 -0.92 6.24 8.00
CA PRO A 62 -1.72 6.64 9.15
C PRO A 62 -1.85 5.50 10.17
N GLY A 63 -2.29 5.83 11.38
CA GLY A 63 -2.71 4.82 12.37
C GLY A 63 -1.59 4.01 13.05
N LEU A 64 -0.31 4.24 12.71
CA LEU A 64 0.81 3.45 13.23
C LEU A 64 0.99 3.53 14.76
N THR A 65 0.67 4.65 15.39
CA THR A 65 0.78 4.82 16.85
C THR A 65 -0.53 4.52 17.55
N GLU A 66 -1.61 5.07 17.01
CA GLU A 66 -2.96 4.87 17.50
C GLU A 66 -3.96 5.03 16.35
N THR A 67 -5.01 4.22 16.35
CA THR A 67 -6.18 4.37 15.50
C THR A 67 -7.41 4.32 16.39
N ARG A 68 -8.26 5.34 16.31
CA ARG A 68 -9.56 5.38 16.99
C ARG A 68 -10.60 4.74 16.10
N MET A 69 -11.44 3.89 16.67
CA MET A 69 -12.56 3.29 15.94
C MET A 69 -13.65 2.86 16.90
N VAL A 70 -14.88 2.85 16.41
CA VAL A 70 -15.99 2.20 17.09
C VAL A 70 -15.88 0.69 16.86
N VAL A 71 -15.81 -0.09 17.93
CA VAL A 71 -15.74 -1.55 17.85
C VAL A 71 -17.12 -2.11 17.48
N PRO A 72 -17.26 -2.83 16.35
CA PRO A 72 -18.58 -3.24 15.86
C PRO A 72 -19.36 -4.13 16.84
N GLU A 73 -18.66 -4.97 17.60
CA GLU A 73 -19.29 -5.90 18.54
C GLU A 73 -19.83 -5.23 19.82
N THR A 74 -19.22 -4.12 20.26
CA THR A 74 -19.58 -3.45 21.53
C THR A 74 -20.25 -2.09 21.31
N GLY A 75 -20.03 -1.47 20.16
CA GLY A 75 -20.40 -0.07 19.89
C GLY A 75 -19.53 0.95 20.64
N GLU A 76 -18.47 0.50 21.32
CA GLU A 76 -17.60 1.38 22.10
C GLU A 76 -16.51 2.02 21.24
N ASN A 77 -16.17 3.26 21.56
CA ASN A 77 -15.02 3.93 20.96
C ASN A 77 -13.74 3.45 21.64
N GLU A 78 -12.91 2.72 20.91
CA GLU A 78 -11.63 2.21 21.40
C GLU A 78 -10.44 2.81 20.65
N VAL A 79 -9.26 2.67 21.26
CA VAL A 79 -7.97 3.06 20.66
C VAL A 79 -7.16 1.80 20.42
N CYS A 80 -6.91 1.49 19.15
CA CYS A 80 -6.00 0.43 18.75
C CYS A 80 -4.58 0.98 18.59
N GLN A 81 -3.61 0.42 19.31
CA GLN A 81 -2.18 0.76 19.18
C GLN A 81 -1.39 -0.25 18.32
N TRP A 82 -2.09 -1.27 17.81
CA TRP A 82 -1.51 -2.47 17.19
C TRP A 82 -1.82 -2.59 15.70
N MET A 83 -2.36 -1.54 15.07
CA MET A 83 -2.60 -1.52 13.64
C MET A 83 -1.28 -1.65 12.87
N THR A 84 -1.23 -2.66 12.01
CA THR A 84 -0.06 -3.04 11.24
C THR A 84 -0.39 -2.95 9.76
N PRO A 85 0.27 -2.08 8.98
CA PRO A 85 -0.03 -1.89 7.57
C PRO A 85 0.44 -3.10 6.77
N GLN A 86 -0.33 -3.47 5.74
CA GLN A 86 -0.09 -4.72 4.99
C GLN A 86 -0.25 -4.55 3.48
N GLY A 87 -1.40 -4.07 3.03
CA GLY A 87 -1.73 -3.87 1.64
C GLY A 87 -1.62 -2.41 1.20
N LEU A 88 -1.39 -2.21 -0.08
CA LEU A 88 -1.25 -0.92 -0.74
C LEU A 88 -1.94 -0.98 -2.11
N ALA A 89 -2.73 0.02 -2.47
CA ALA A 89 -3.28 0.19 -3.81
C ALA A 89 -3.39 1.67 -4.18
N PHE A 90 -3.44 1.96 -5.48
CA PHE A 90 -3.61 3.31 -6.02
C PHE A 90 -4.76 3.33 -7.02
N SER A 91 -5.61 4.34 -6.94
CA SER A 91 -6.49 4.77 -8.03
C SER A 91 -5.96 6.06 -8.67
N GLN A 92 -6.75 6.67 -9.56
CA GLN A 92 -6.45 7.99 -10.07
C GLN A 92 -6.36 9.03 -8.94
N ASP A 93 -7.27 8.97 -7.97
CA ASP A 93 -7.44 10.03 -6.97
C ASP A 93 -7.05 9.60 -5.54
N PHE A 94 -6.89 8.30 -5.29
CA PHE A 94 -6.72 7.78 -3.93
C PHE A 94 -5.52 6.84 -3.77
N VAL A 95 -4.99 6.81 -2.55
CA VAL A 95 -4.09 5.75 -2.05
C VAL A 95 -4.84 4.98 -0.97
N PHE A 96 -4.84 3.66 -1.07
CA PHE A 96 -5.45 2.76 -0.10
C PHE A 96 -4.36 2.01 0.65
N ILE A 97 -4.41 2.04 1.99
CA ILE A 97 -3.49 1.29 2.85
C ILE A 97 -4.31 0.46 3.82
N SER A 98 -4.27 -0.86 3.70
CA SER A 98 -4.89 -1.73 4.70
C SER A 98 -3.99 -1.90 5.91
N ALA A 99 -4.61 -2.08 7.08
CA ALA A 99 -3.94 -2.52 8.28
C ALA A 99 -4.79 -3.54 9.04
N TYR A 100 -4.14 -4.53 9.64
CA TYR A 100 -4.80 -5.45 10.57
C TYR A 100 -4.34 -5.16 12.00
N CYS A 101 -5.19 -5.52 12.96
CA CYS A 101 -4.84 -5.41 14.37
C CYS A 101 -3.97 -6.62 14.79
N TYR A 102 -2.72 -6.38 15.18
CA TYR A 102 -1.74 -7.44 15.47
C TYR A 102 -2.15 -8.34 16.63
N ASP A 103 -2.79 -7.81 17.68
CA ASP A 103 -3.28 -8.58 18.83
C ASP A 103 -4.68 -9.20 18.58
N HIS A 104 -5.22 -8.99 17.38
CA HIS A 104 -6.51 -9.48 16.92
C HIS A 104 -7.71 -9.08 17.79
N GLN A 105 -7.64 -7.95 18.51
CA GLN A 105 -8.79 -7.44 19.25
C GLN A 105 -9.70 -6.56 18.38
N HIS A 106 -9.13 -5.76 17.48
CA HIS A 106 -9.88 -4.84 16.61
C HIS A 106 -10.08 -5.38 15.19
N HIS A 107 -11.11 -4.88 14.53
CA HIS A 107 -11.36 -5.12 13.11
C HIS A 107 -10.22 -4.58 12.25
N SER A 108 -9.98 -5.22 11.11
CA SER A 108 -9.04 -4.70 10.13
C SER A 108 -9.60 -3.45 9.46
N ILE A 109 -8.73 -2.61 8.94
CA ILE A 109 -9.08 -1.29 8.42
C ILE A 109 -8.45 -1.03 7.06
N ILE A 110 -8.99 -0.04 6.34
CA ILE A 110 -8.35 0.58 5.17
C ILE A 110 -8.35 2.09 5.36
N HIS A 111 -7.17 2.70 5.38
CA HIS A 111 -7.04 4.15 5.22
C HIS A 111 -7.18 4.51 3.74
N VAL A 112 -8.06 5.47 3.44
CA VAL A 112 -8.18 6.12 2.14
C VAL A 112 -7.52 7.49 2.24
N LEU A 113 -6.49 7.72 1.43
CA LEU A 113 -5.76 8.97 1.38
C LEU A 113 -5.99 9.65 0.03
N ASP A 114 -6.00 10.97 0.03
CA ASP A 114 -5.89 11.78 -1.19
C ASP A 114 -4.55 11.50 -1.88
N ARG A 115 -4.55 11.17 -3.17
CA ARG A 115 -3.30 10.83 -3.90
C ARG A 115 -2.40 12.04 -4.14
N GLU A 116 -2.95 13.24 -4.25
CA GLU A 116 -2.15 14.43 -4.52
C GLU A 116 -1.44 14.92 -3.26
N THR A 117 -2.20 15.09 -2.19
CA THR A 117 -1.75 15.70 -0.93
C THR A 117 -1.25 14.68 0.10
N GLY A 118 -1.59 13.40 -0.08
CA GLY A 118 -1.28 12.33 0.85
C GLY A 118 -1.98 12.44 2.21
N GLN A 119 -3.03 13.26 2.31
CA GLN A 119 -3.81 13.39 3.55
C GLN A 119 -4.84 12.27 3.67
N PRO A 120 -5.06 11.69 4.87
CA PRO A 120 -6.18 10.80 5.11
C PRO A 120 -7.51 11.51 4.84
N ILE A 121 -8.39 10.87 4.08
CA ILE A 121 -9.76 11.32 3.80
C ILE A 121 -10.78 10.48 4.59
N LYS A 122 -10.55 9.17 4.70
CA LYS A 122 -11.52 8.25 5.30
C LYS A 122 -10.83 7.04 5.92
N LEU A 123 -11.42 6.48 6.99
CA LEU A 123 -11.09 5.17 7.54
C LEU A 123 -12.25 4.21 7.28
N LEU A 124 -11.97 3.08 6.61
CA LEU A 124 -12.94 2.01 6.44
C LEU A 124 -12.72 0.95 7.51
N ILE A 125 -13.74 0.63 8.30
CA ILE A 125 -13.76 -0.53 9.19
C ILE A 125 -14.23 -1.74 8.38
N LEU A 126 -13.36 -2.74 8.23
CA LEU A 126 -13.69 -3.95 7.48
C LEU A 126 -14.49 -4.94 8.31
N PRO A 127 -15.26 -5.84 7.67
CA PRO A 127 -15.83 -6.99 8.35
C PRO A 127 -14.74 -7.90 8.93
N LYS A 128 -14.78 -8.10 10.26
CA LYS A 128 -13.90 -8.96 11.04
C LYS A 128 -12.42 -8.52 10.99
N ARG A 129 -11.50 -9.48 11.14
CA ARG A 129 -10.06 -9.26 11.37
C ARG A 129 -9.16 -9.96 10.33
N PRO A 130 -9.45 -9.89 9.01
CA PRO A 130 -8.57 -10.49 8.00
C PRO A 130 -7.18 -9.83 8.00
N HIS A 131 -6.15 -10.53 7.53
CA HIS A 131 -4.79 -9.95 7.43
C HIS A 131 -4.68 -8.83 6.38
N VAL A 132 -5.48 -8.93 5.30
CA VAL A 132 -5.54 -7.95 4.20
C VAL A 132 -4.17 -7.62 3.59
N GLY A 133 -3.34 -8.65 3.37
CA GLY A 133 -2.02 -8.51 2.73
C GLY A 133 -2.07 -8.04 1.29
N GLY A 134 -3.12 -8.41 0.55
CA GLY A 134 -3.32 -8.02 -0.84
C GLY A 134 -4.38 -6.93 -1.00
N LEU A 135 -4.02 -5.85 -1.69
CA LEU A 135 -4.94 -4.82 -2.17
C LEU A 135 -4.62 -4.51 -3.64
N VAL A 136 -5.64 -4.34 -4.47
CA VAL A 136 -5.48 -3.78 -5.82
C VAL A 136 -6.75 -3.06 -6.26
N TYR A 137 -6.59 -1.92 -6.93
CA TYR A 137 -7.71 -1.15 -7.46
C TYR A 137 -7.86 -1.39 -8.96
N ASP A 138 -8.98 -2.01 -9.35
CA ASP A 138 -9.35 -2.21 -10.75
C ASP A 138 -10.04 -0.95 -11.28
N THR A 139 -9.27 -0.13 -12.00
CA THR A 139 -9.75 1.15 -12.55
C THR A 139 -10.87 0.95 -13.58
N LYS A 140 -10.87 -0.15 -14.34
CA LYS A 140 -11.91 -0.37 -15.37
C LYS A 140 -13.27 -0.69 -14.77
N ARG A 141 -13.28 -1.34 -13.60
CA ARG A 141 -14.49 -1.78 -12.90
C ARG A 141 -14.85 -0.90 -11.70
N GLU A 142 -13.96 0.02 -11.32
CA GLU A 142 -14.04 0.85 -10.12
C GLU A 142 -14.19 0.03 -8.83
N LEU A 143 -13.40 -1.05 -8.73
CA LEU A 143 -13.42 -1.98 -7.60
C LEU A 143 -12.08 -1.98 -6.87
N LEU A 144 -12.11 -1.83 -5.55
CA LEU A 144 -10.99 -2.19 -4.70
C LEU A 144 -11.13 -3.66 -4.30
N TRP A 145 -10.23 -4.49 -4.80
CA TRP A 145 -10.12 -5.89 -4.40
C TRP A 145 -9.19 -6.03 -3.22
N LEU A 146 -9.57 -6.88 -2.27
CA LEU A 146 -8.80 -7.13 -1.06
C LEU A 146 -8.79 -8.61 -0.68
N THR A 147 -7.67 -9.09 -0.14
CA THR A 147 -7.60 -10.46 0.38
C THR A 147 -8.31 -10.57 1.72
N ILE A 148 -9.06 -11.65 1.90
CA ILE A 148 -9.78 -11.95 3.15
C ILE A 148 -9.55 -13.41 3.56
N THR A 149 -9.91 -13.75 4.80
CA THR A 149 -9.76 -15.11 5.31
C THR A 149 -10.65 -16.09 4.53
N GLY A 150 -10.01 -17.01 3.81
CA GLY A 150 -10.65 -18.16 3.19
C GLY A 150 -10.79 -19.35 4.15
N SER A 151 -11.57 -20.36 3.77
CA SER A 151 -11.77 -21.58 4.57
C SER A 151 -10.97 -22.79 4.07
N ALA A 152 -10.59 -22.81 2.79
CA ALA A 152 -9.89 -23.94 2.15
C ALA A 152 -8.97 -23.49 1.01
N THR A 153 -9.36 -22.43 0.31
CA THR A 153 -8.56 -21.78 -0.74
C THR A 153 -8.41 -20.30 -0.42
N GLY A 154 -7.59 -19.61 -1.22
CA GLY A 154 -7.55 -18.15 -1.20
C GLY A 154 -8.94 -17.55 -1.41
N ARG A 155 -9.17 -16.37 -0.84
CA ARG A 155 -10.44 -15.66 -0.95
C ARG A 155 -10.17 -14.17 -1.04
N VAL A 156 -10.95 -13.50 -1.88
CA VAL A 156 -10.96 -12.05 -2.02
C VAL A 156 -12.37 -11.50 -1.86
N ALA A 157 -12.44 -10.23 -1.48
CA ALA A 157 -13.64 -9.42 -1.52
C ALA A 157 -13.46 -8.28 -2.53
N ALA A 158 -14.56 -7.66 -2.93
CA ALA A 158 -14.55 -6.41 -3.67
C ALA A 158 -15.38 -5.34 -2.95
N LEU A 159 -14.86 -4.12 -2.93
CA LEU A 159 -15.57 -2.90 -2.54
C LEU A 159 -15.74 -2.03 -3.79
N ARG A 160 -16.93 -1.49 -4.02
CA ARG A 160 -17.13 -0.52 -5.11
C ARG A 160 -16.64 0.85 -4.65
N LEU A 161 -16.05 1.63 -5.55
CA LEU A 161 -15.62 2.99 -5.22
C LEU A 161 -16.76 3.84 -4.65
N ILE A 162 -17.97 3.74 -5.24
CA ILE A 162 -19.14 4.47 -4.73
C ILE A 162 -19.51 4.10 -3.29
N ASP A 163 -19.34 2.83 -2.90
CA ASP A 163 -19.61 2.40 -1.53
C ASP A 163 -18.52 2.92 -0.58
N ILE A 164 -17.26 2.92 -1.01
CA ILE A 164 -16.14 3.50 -0.25
C ILE A 164 -16.37 4.99 0.03
N LEU A 165 -16.81 5.75 -0.97
CA LEU A 165 -17.07 7.19 -0.82
C LEU A 165 -18.26 7.46 0.10
N ALA A 166 -19.31 6.64 0.01
CA ALA A 166 -20.51 6.75 0.84
C ALA A 166 -20.37 6.11 2.24
N ASP A 167 -19.27 5.40 2.52
CA ASP A 167 -19.10 4.65 3.76
C ASP A 167 -19.08 5.56 4.99
N THR A 168 -19.70 5.10 6.08
CA THR A 168 -19.77 5.80 7.37
C THR A 168 -19.32 4.91 8.52
N SER A 169 -18.45 3.93 8.23
CA SER A 169 -18.08 2.90 9.21
C SER A 169 -17.26 3.47 10.36
N GLU A 170 -16.43 4.49 10.10
CA GLU A 170 -15.67 5.21 11.13
C GLU A 170 -16.59 5.88 12.17
N GLU A 171 -17.68 6.51 11.73
CA GLU A 171 -18.61 7.20 12.64
C GLU A 171 -19.61 6.25 13.32
N THR A 172 -20.06 5.22 12.60
CA THR A 172 -21.17 4.35 13.04
C THR A 172 -20.71 3.07 13.72
N GLY A 173 -19.45 2.66 13.53
CA GLY A 173 -18.96 1.35 13.92
C GLY A 173 -19.54 0.19 13.11
N GLN A 174 -20.38 0.46 12.12
CA GLN A 174 -20.92 -0.58 11.25
C GLN A 174 -19.94 -0.86 10.12
N PRO A 175 -19.35 -2.06 10.02
CA PRO A 175 -18.35 -2.34 9.01
C PRO A 175 -18.89 -2.17 7.60
N ILE A 176 -18.03 -1.69 6.69
CA ILE A 176 -18.36 -1.61 5.27
C ILE A 176 -18.73 -2.98 4.72
N ALA A 177 -19.85 -3.07 4.00
CA ALA A 177 -20.27 -4.33 3.39
C ALA A 177 -19.45 -4.63 2.12
N TYR A 178 -18.97 -5.87 2.00
CA TYR A 178 -18.39 -6.33 0.73
C TYR A 178 -19.47 -6.42 -0.34
N TRP A 179 -19.21 -5.85 -1.53
CA TRP A 179 -20.13 -5.96 -2.66
C TRP A 179 -20.25 -7.41 -3.13
N LEU A 180 -19.11 -8.11 -3.15
CA LEU A 180 -19.05 -9.55 -3.37
C LEU A 180 -17.82 -10.14 -2.69
N THR A 181 -17.85 -11.46 -2.52
CA THR A 181 -16.69 -12.28 -2.18
C THR A 181 -16.57 -13.42 -3.17
N THR A 182 -15.34 -13.88 -3.40
CA THR A 182 -15.09 -15.04 -4.26
C THR A 182 -13.84 -15.79 -3.83
N ASP A 183 -13.88 -17.11 -4.04
CA ASP A 183 -12.76 -18.00 -3.78
C ASP A 183 -11.83 -18.04 -5.00
N LEU A 184 -10.53 -18.02 -4.71
CA LEU A 184 -9.45 -18.17 -5.67
C LEU A 184 -8.93 -19.60 -5.58
N SER A 185 -9.31 -20.44 -6.55
CA SER A 185 -8.80 -21.81 -6.67
C SER A 185 -7.29 -21.84 -6.92
N GLU A 186 -6.66 -23.01 -6.84
CA GLU A 186 -5.21 -23.24 -7.01
C GLU A 186 -4.31 -22.69 -5.90
N ILE A 187 -4.71 -21.68 -5.12
CA ILE A 187 -3.91 -21.18 -3.99
C ILE A 187 -4.56 -21.54 -2.65
N PRO A 188 -3.79 -21.97 -1.63
CA PRO A 188 -4.35 -22.32 -0.32
C PRO A 188 -4.82 -21.08 0.45
N GLN A 189 -4.17 -19.94 0.22
CA GLN A 189 -4.49 -18.66 0.83
C GLN A 189 -4.11 -17.53 -0.13
N ALA A 190 -4.91 -16.48 -0.18
CA ALA A 190 -4.58 -15.25 -0.89
C ALA A 190 -3.80 -14.34 0.07
N SER A 191 -2.48 -14.35 -0.01
CA SER A 191 -1.62 -13.53 0.86
C SER A 191 -1.40 -12.14 0.29
N TYR A 192 -1.27 -12.03 -1.03
CA TYR A 192 -1.07 -10.77 -1.75
C TYR A 192 -1.86 -10.75 -3.06
N LEU A 193 -2.01 -9.55 -3.62
CA LEU A 193 -2.91 -9.30 -4.74
C LEU A 193 -2.34 -8.20 -5.63
N THR A 194 -2.47 -8.37 -6.93
CA THR A 194 -2.13 -7.37 -7.94
C THR A 194 -3.01 -7.55 -9.17
N GLN A 195 -2.82 -6.70 -10.17
CA GLN A 195 -3.54 -6.78 -11.43
C GLN A 195 -2.54 -6.84 -12.59
N ASN A 196 -2.89 -7.65 -13.57
CA ASN A 196 -2.10 -7.84 -14.78
C ASN A 196 -3.01 -7.80 -15.99
N ASN A 197 -3.07 -6.65 -16.67
CA ASN A 197 -4.09 -6.35 -17.67
C ASN A 197 -5.50 -6.52 -17.05
N ASP A 198 -6.35 -7.36 -17.63
CA ASP A 198 -7.71 -7.63 -17.14
C ASP A 198 -7.80 -8.78 -16.13
N GLN A 199 -6.66 -9.29 -15.67
CA GLN A 199 -6.59 -10.44 -14.77
C GLN A 199 -6.24 -10.00 -13.36
N LEU A 200 -7.00 -10.52 -12.40
CA LEU A 200 -6.61 -10.48 -11.01
C LEU A 200 -5.50 -11.50 -10.80
N VAL A 201 -4.44 -11.15 -10.08
CA VAL A 201 -3.32 -12.04 -9.84
C VAL A 201 -3.07 -12.10 -8.34
N SER A 202 -3.04 -13.31 -7.80
CA SER A 202 -2.86 -13.53 -6.37
C SER A 202 -1.91 -14.69 -6.13
N GLY A 203 -1.27 -14.68 -4.97
CA GLY A 203 -0.41 -15.76 -4.55
C GLY A 203 -0.37 -15.92 -3.04
N ASN A 204 0.27 -17.01 -2.60
CA ASN A 204 0.36 -17.37 -1.20
C ASN A 204 1.78 -17.17 -0.66
N PHE A 205 1.84 -16.71 0.59
CA PHE A 205 3.07 -16.68 1.36
C PHE A 205 3.43 -18.09 1.80
N THR A 206 4.72 -18.44 1.69
CA THR A 206 5.30 -19.65 2.27
C THR A 206 6.55 -19.27 3.05
N LEU A 207 6.70 -19.78 4.27
CA LEU A 207 7.91 -19.50 5.06
C LEU A 207 9.15 -20.21 4.49
N LYS A 208 8.94 -21.43 3.99
CA LYS A 208 9.94 -22.30 3.36
C LYS A 208 9.31 -22.95 2.13
N GLY A 209 10.12 -23.21 1.11
CA GLY A 209 9.66 -23.82 -0.13
C GLY A 209 8.94 -22.83 -1.05
N GLU A 210 8.61 -23.28 -2.25
CA GLU A 210 8.01 -22.45 -3.28
C GLU A 210 6.59 -22.01 -2.92
N GLY A 211 6.29 -20.74 -3.20
CA GLY A 211 4.92 -20.25 -3.22
C GLY A 211 4.24 -20.51 -4.57
N GLN A 212 3.00 -20.07 -4.69
CA GLN A 212 2.21 -20.14 -5.91
C GLN A 212 1.67 -18.77 -6.26
N LEU A 213 1.65 -18.48 -7.57
CA LEU A 213 1.12 -17.27 -8.18
C LEU A 213 0.17 -17.68 -9.30
N THR A 214 -1.08 -17.24 -9.20
CA THR A 214 -2.14 -17.63 -10.11
C THR A 214 -2.82 -16.40 -10.68
N PHE A 215 -3.16 -16.49 -11.96
CA PHE A 215 -3.81 -15.47 -12.76
C PHE A 215 -5.27 -15.87 -12.98
N TYR A 216 -6.17 -14.93 -12.74
CA TYR A 216 -7.61 -15.15 -12.76
C TYR A 216 -8.28 -14.14 -13.69
N LEU A 217 -8.96 -14.64 -14.71
CA LEU A 217 -9.88 -13.83 -15.48
C LEU A 217 -11.15 -13.61 -14.67
N LEU A 218 -11.47 -12.35 -14.41
CA LEU A 218 -12.66 -11.97 -13.68
C LEU A 218 -13.88 -11.93 -14.62
N PRO A 219 -15.07 -12.39 -14.16
CA PRO A 219 -16.31 -12.14 -14.88
C PRO A 219 -16.54 -10.65 -15.14
N THR A 220 -17.39 -10.35 -16.12
CA THR A 220 -17.86 -8.98 -16.36
C THR A 220 -18.72 -8.48 -15.20
N ILE A 221 -18.86 -7.16 -15.06
CA ILE A 221 -19.76 -6.57 -14.06
C ILE A 221 -21.21 -7.05 -14.24
N ALA A 222 -21.67 -7.25 -15.48
CA ALA A 222 -23.02 -7.72 -15.76
C ALA A 222 -23.23 -9.17 -15.27
N GLU A 223 -22.24 -10.04 -15.47
CA GLU A 223 -22.25 -11.42 -14.96
C GLU A 223 -22.17 -11.45 -13.43
N MET A 224 -21.29 -10.65 -12.82
CA MET A 224 -21.20 -10.53 -11.36
C MET A 224 -22.53 -10.07 -10.75
N LYS A 225 -23.16 -9.02 -11.30
CA LYS A 225 -24.49 -8.55 -10.86
C LYS A 225 -25.56 -9.63 -10.99
N THR A 226 -25.54 -10.38 -12.09
CA THR A 226 -26.48 -11.47 -12.32
C THR A 226 -26.32 -12.58 -11.29
N ALA A 227 -25.07 -12.99 -11.01
CA ALA A 227 -24.75 -13.99 -10.02
C ALA A 227 -25.16 -13.54 -8.61
N ILE A 228 -24.86 -12.29 -8.21
CA ILE A 228 -25.28 -11.72 -6.92
C ILE A 228 -26.80 -11.78 -6.76
N ARG A 229 -27.57 -11.34 -7.79
CA ARG A 229 -29.04 -11.37 -7.75
C ARG A 229 -29.60 -12.79 -7.58
N ARG A 230 -28.95 -13.77 -8.22
CA ARG A 230 -29.34 -15.19 -8.16
C ARG A 230 -28.80 -15.92 -6.94
N LYS A 231 -27.91 -15.28 -6.16
CA LYS A 231 -27.11 -15.91 -5.09
C LYS A 231 -26.21 -17.05 -5.61
N ASP A 232 -25.77 -16.95 -6.86
CA ASP A 232 -24.85 -17.88 -7.48
C ASP A 232 -23.41 -17.60 -7.02
N LYS A 233 -22.56 -18.64 -7.06
CA LYS A 233 -21.12 -18.47 -6.82
C LYS A 233 -20.47 -17.73 -8.00
N ILE A 234 -19.79 -16.64 -7.70
CA ILE A 234 -18.89 -15.97 -8.65
C ILE A 234 -17.57 -16.74 -8.63
N GLN A 235 -17.12 -17.23 -9.78
CA GLN A 235 -15.88 -18.00 -9.89
C GLN A 235 -14.99 -17.42 -10.99
N PRO A 236 -13.86 -16.78 -10.62
CA PRO A 236 -12.83 -16.39 -11.57
C PRO A 236 -12.25 -17.61 -12.29
N THR A 237 -11.94 -17.45 -13.57
CA THR A 237 -11.33 -18.52 -14.38
C THR A 237 -9.82 -18.48 -14.24
N VAL A 238 -9.19 -19.58 -13.82
CA VAL A 238 -7.74 -19.69 -13.81
C VAL A 238 -7.22 -19.75 -15.23
N THR A 239 -6.32 -18.83 -15.58
CA THR A 239 -5.68 -18.78 -16.90
C THR A 239 -4.24 -19.26 -16.86
N MET A 240 -3.57 -19.09 -15.72
CA MET A 240 -2.17 -19.44 -15.54
C MET A 240 -1.84 -19.62 -14.07
N SER A 241 -1.01 -20.61 -13.77
CA SER A 241 -0.43 -20.85 -12.44
C SER A 241 1.07 -21.05 -12.56
N ARG A 242 1.83 -20.44 -11.67
CA ARG A 242 3.31 -20.46 -11.62
C ARG A 242 3.79 -20.61 -10.19
N LYS A 243 5.02 -21.11 -10.03
CA LYS A 243 5.72 -21.13 -8.75
C LYS A 243 6.48 -19.83 -8.52
N THR A 244 6.53 -19.41 -7.27
CA THR A 244 7.35 -18.27 -6.81
C THR A 244 8.37 -18.72 -5.79
N SER A 245 9.33 -17.85 -5.48
CA SER A 245 10.21 -18.07 -4.32
C SER A 245 9.41 -18.11 -3.01
N ASP A 246 10.09 -18.47 -1.93
CA ASP A 246 9.56 -18.36 -0.58
C ASP A 246 9.45 -16.89 -0.12
N LYS A 247 8.63 -16.66 0.90
CA LYS A 247 8.51 -15.39 1.63
C LYS A 247 8.10 -14.19 0.78
N ILE A 248 7.35 -14.43 -0.29
CA ILE A 248 6.81 -13.35 -1.11
C ILE A 248 5.65 -12.67 -0.38
N GLN A 249 5.74 -11.35 -0.23
CA GLN A 249 4.71 -10.51 0.39
C GLN A 249 3.86 -9.74 -0.63
N GLY A 250 4.35 -9.59 -1.86
CA GLY A 250 3.69 -8.79 -2.89
C GLY A 250 4.35 -8.97 -4.24
N VAL A 251 3.59 -8.69 -5.30
CA VAL A 251 4.08 -8.73 -6.68
C VAL A 251 3.53 -7.57 -7.49
N ALA A 252 4.32 -7.09 -8.45
CA ALA A 252 3.88 -6.09 -9.42
C ALA A 252 4.53 -6.34 -10.78
N PHE A 253 3.90 -5.82 -11.83
CA PHE A 253 4.35 -5.99 -13.22
C PHE A 253 4.84 -4.66 -13.78
N TYR A 254 6.00 -4.66 -14.44
CA TYR A 254 6.54 -3.49 -15.13
C TYR A 254 7.29 -3.91 -16.40
N GLY A 255 6.76 -3.51 -17.57
CA GLY A 255 7.28 -3.97 -18.86
C GLY A 255 7.25 -5.50 -18.96
N HIS A 256 8.40 -6.11 -19.24
CA HIS A 256 8.58 -7.57 -19.28
C HIS A 256 8.90 -8.19 -17.91
N TYR A 257 9.05 -7.37 -16.86
CA TYR A 257 9.42 -7.85 -15.53
C TYR A 257 8.21 -8.17 -14.65
N LEU A 258 8.37 -9.24 -13.87
CA LEU A 258 7.68 -9.42 -12.59
C LEU A 258 8.64 -9.01 -11.47
N LEU A 259 8.16 -8.12 -10.63
CA LEU A 259 8.81 -7.66 -9.41
C LEU A 259 8.12 -8.32 -8.22
N ALA A 260 8.88 -8.85 -7.27
CA ALA A 260 8.32 -9.48 -6.07
C ALA A 260 9.03 -8.99 -4.81
N SER A 261 8.28 -8.51 -3.82
CA SER A 261 8.80 -8.23 -2.49
C SER A 261 8.96 -9.54 -1.74
N ARG A 262 10.17 -9.79 -1.24
CA ARG A 262 10.52 -10.95 -0.42
C ARG A 262 10.99 -10.50 0.94
N SER A 263 10.24 -10.84 1.99
CA SER A 263 10.49 -10.32 3.35
C SER A 263 10.04 -11.33 4.41
N TYR A 264 10.77 -11.37 5.53
CA TYR A 264 10.35 -12.08 6.74
C TYR A 264 11.14 -11.60 7.95
N GLY A 265 10.44 -11.02 8.93
CA GLY A 265 11.06 -10.57 10.18
C GLY A 265 12.02 -9.40 10.01
N PRO A 266 12.92 -9.17 10.99
CA PRO A 266 13.75 -7.96 11.07
C PRO A 266 14.96 -7.97 10.14
N TYR A 267 15.05 -8.94 9.23
CA TYR A 267 16.17 -9.08 8.32
C TYR A 267 15.97 -8.23 7.06
N THR A 268 17.08 -7.91 6.38
CA THR A 268 17.04 -7.25 5.06
C THR A 268 16.08 -7.98 4.12
N SER A 269 15.11 -7.24 3.59
CA SER A 269 14.20 -7.75 2.57
C SER A 269 14.82 -7.59 1.17
N GLU A 270 14.18 -8.15 0.16
CA GLU A 270 14.63 -8.09 -1.22
C GLU A 270 13.48 -7.73 -2.16
N LEU A 271 13.78 -6.95 -3.20
CA LEU A 271 13.01 -6.95 -4.43
C LEU A 271 13.65 -7.96 -5.38
N LEU A 272 12.89 -9.00 -5.73
CA LEU A 272 13.27 -9.97 -6.75
C LEU A 272 12.75 -9.49 -8.10
N VAL A 273 13.61 -9.53 -9.11
CA VAL A 273 13.26 -9.19 -10.50
C VAL A 273 13.37 -10.47 -11.32
N SER A 274 12.33 -10.76 -12.10
CA SER A 274 12.23 -11.93 -12.97
C SER A 274 11.51 -11.58 -14.26
N GLU A 275 11.59 -12.43 -15.27
CA GLU A 275 10.69 -12.33 -16.44
C GLU A 275 9.25 -12.63 -16.00
N ARG A 276 8.29 -11.91 -16.57
CA ARG A 276 6.85 -12.05 -16.26
C ARG A 276 6.36 -13.51 -16.32
N ASP A 277 6.84 -14.25 -17.31
CA ASP A 277 6.40 -15.63 -17.57
C ASP A 277 7.25 -16.68 -16.83
N SER A 278 8.33 -16.27 -16.16
CA SER A 278 9.24 -17.15 -15.42
C SER A 278 9.56 -16.60 -14.01
N PRO A 279 8.57 -16.51 -13.09
CA PRO A 279 8.75 -15.88 -11.78
C PRO A 279 9.80 -16.54 -10.87
N SER A 280 10.13 -17.81 -11.12
CA SER A 280 11.15 -18.55 -10.38
C SER A 280 12.58 -18.26 -10.84
N ARG A 281 12.76 -17.73 -12.06
CA ARG A 281 14.08 -17.39 -12.62
C ARG A 281 14.45 -15.95 -12.26
N ILE A 282 15.14 -15.80 -11.12
CA ILE A 282 15.53 -14.48 -10.62
C ILE A 282 16.70 -13.92 -11.44
N LEU A 283 16.46 -12.77 -12.08
CA LEU A 283 17.43 -12.01 -12.87
C LEU A 283 18.25 -11.07 -11.98
N LYS A 284 17.60 -10.42 -11.01
CA LYS A 284 18.23 -9.43 -10.12
C LYS A 284 17.62 -9.51 -8.71
N ARG A 285 18.46 -9.28 -7.70
CA ARG A 285 18.05 -9.08 -6.30
C ARG A 285 18.49 -7.70 -5.86
N ILE A 286 17.56 -6.91 -5.34
CA ILE A 286 17.84 -5.57 -4.81
C ILE A 286 17.54 -5.61 -3.32
N LYS A 287 18.51 -5.24 -2.49
CA LYS A 287 18.33 -5.21 -1.03
C LYS A 287 17.45 -4.03 -0.64
N PHE A 288 16.50 -4.29 0.25
CA PHE A 288 15.57 -3.32 0.82
C PHE A 288 15.62 -3.34 2.36
N PRO A 289 15.18 -2.26 3.02
CA PRO A 289 14.93 -2.26 4.45
C PRO A 289 14.06 -3.44 4.90
N PRO A 290 14.18 -3.93 6.15
CA PRO A 290 13.36 -5.01 6.66
C PRO A 290 11.86 -4.73 6.53
N TYR A 291 11.05 -5.80 6.59
CA TYR A 291 9.59 -5.69 6.64
C TYR A 291 8.97 -5.04 5.39
N LEU A 292 9.47 -5.37 4.20
CA LEU A 292 8.89 -4.93 2.92
C LEU A 292 7.67 -5.79 2.60
N GLU A 293 6.50 -5.16 2.64
CA GLU A 293 5.21 -5.82 2.44
C GLU A 293 4.73 -5.64 0.99
N GLN A 294 3.63 -4.91 0.77
CA GLN A 294 3.08 -4.70 -0.57
C GLN A 294 3.93 -3.76 -1.44
N ILE A 295 3.95 -4.06 -2.74
CA ILE A 295 4.55 -3.22 -3.78
C ILE A 295 3.54 -2.97 -4.90
N VAL A 296 3.53 -1.76 -5.46
CA VAL A 296 2.61 -1.38 -6.54
C VAL A 296 3.36 -0.56 -7.56
N VAL A 297 3.20 -0.88 -8.85
CA VAL A 297 3.71 -0.05 -9.94
C VAL A 297 2.68 1.05 -10.23
N VAL A 298 3.13 2.30 -10.15
CA VAL A 298 2.34 3.50 -10.42
C VAL A 298 3.11 4.31 -11.46
N GLU A 299 2.64 4.28 -12.72
CA GLU A 299 3.37 4.83 -13.86
C GLU A 299 4.79 4.22 -13.92
N ASP A 300 5.84 5.04 -13.97
CA ASP A 300 7.24 4.60 -13.97
C ASP A 300 7.87 4.53 -12.57
N ARG A 301 7.04 4.43 -11.52
CA ARG A 301 7.49 4.36 -10.13
C ARG A 301 7.01 3.09 -9.45
N LEU A 302 7.82 2.56 -8.54
CA LEU A 302 7.45 1.50 -7.60
C LEU A 302 7.11 2.13 -6.26
N ALA A 303 5.84 2.07 -5.87
CA ALA A 303 5.42 2.36 -4.51
C ALA A 303 5.67 1.13 -3.62
N VAL A 304 6.30 1.34 -2.47
CA VAL A 304 6.68 0.27 -1.53
C VAL A 304 6.17 0.56 -0.12
N LEU A 305 5.54 -0.43 0.51
CA LEU A 305 5.02 -0.35 1.87
C LEU A 305 5.88 -1.19 2.82
N PHE A 306 6.07 -0.69 4.06
CA PHE A 306 6.76 -1.43 5.10
C PHE A 306 5.91 -1.51 6.38
N GLU A 307 5.90 -2.68 7.05
CA GLU A 307 5.25 -2.83 8.35
C GLU A 307 6.15 -2.40 9.53
N SER A 308 7.43 -2.09 9.26
CA SER A 308 8.43 -1.74 10.29
C SER A 308 8.03 -0.57 11.21
N GLY A 309 7.13 0.31 10.78
CA GLY A 309 6.59 1.41 11.58
C GLY A 309 5.57 0.98 12.65
N ALA A 310 4.96 -0.20 12.53
CA ALA A 310 3.94 -0.67 13.46
C ALA A 310 4.53 -0.98 14.84
N ALA A 311 3.71 -0.88 15.89
CA ALA A 311 4.14 -1.14 17.27
C ALA A 311 4.74 -2.54 17.44
N ALA A 312 4.18 -3.53 16.75
CA ALA A 312 4.65 -4.93 16.79
C ALA A 312 6.10 -5.12 16.30
N TYR A 313 6.61 -4.23 15.44
CA TYR A 313 7.87 -4.44 14.72
C TYR A 313 8.91 -3.35 14.91
N ARG A 314 8.52 -2.13 15.31
CA ARG A 314 9.41 -0.96 15.36
C ARG A 314 10.64 -1.12 16.23
N GLU A 315 10.57 -1.90 17.31
CA GLU A 315 11.70 -2.12 18.21
C GLU A 315 12.77 -3.05 17.63
N LYS A 316 12.36 -3.94 16.72
CA LYS A 316 13.23 -4.95 16.09
C LYS A 316 13.74 -4.49 14.72
N ALA A 317 13.08 -3.51 14.11
CA ALA A 317 13.41 -3.02 12.78
C ALA A 317 14.60 -2.05 12.78
N ASN A 318 15.51 -2.20 11.81
CA ASN A 318 16.58 -1.23 11.58
C ASN A 318 16.91 -1.11 10.07
N PRO A 319 16.48 -0.03 9.38
CA PRO A 319 15.74 1.13 9.91
C PRO A 319 14.23 0.87 10.09
N VAL A 320 13.57 1.77 10.82
CA VAL A 320 12.10 1.89 10.89
C VAL A 320 11.61 2.84 9.80
N LEU A 321 10.70 2.39 8.94
CA LEU A 321 10.02 3.19 7.92
C LEU A 321 8.52 3.30 8.23
N ALA A 322 8.03 4.52 8.28
CA ALA A 322 6.65 4.88 8.58
C ALA A 322 5.93 5.52 7.38
N ASN A 323 6.48 5.31 6.18
CA ASN A 323 6.08 5.96 4.95
C ASN A 323 6.04 4.93 3.81
N VAL A 324 5.05 5.04 2.95
CA VAL A 324 5.11 4.47 1.60
C VAL A 324 6.10 5.31 0.80
N LEU A 325 7.09 4.68 0.19
CA LEU A 325 8.08 5.37 -0.64
C LEU A 325 7.79 5.14 -2.12
N LEU A 326 7.95 6.16 -2.97
CA LEU A 326 7.90 6.00 -4.42
C LEU A 326 9.32 6.01 -4.96
N LEU A 327 9.65 5.00 -5.76
CA LEU A 327 10.99 4.74 -6.27
C LEU A 327 10.96 4.76 -7.79
N ASP A 328 11.89 5.49 -8.41
CA ASP A 328 12.07 5.49 -9.86
C ASP A 328 12.47 4.10 -10.36
N LEU A 329 11.65 3.47 -11.22
CA LEU A 329 11.86 2.10 -11.67
C LEU A 329 13.09 1.97 -12.56
N GLU A 330 13.36 2.95 -13.42
CA GLU A 330 14.54 2.95 -14.27
C GLU A 330 15.82 2.89 -13.44
N THR A 331 15.93 3.76 -12.42
CA THR A 331 17.05 3.77 -11.48
C THR A 331 17.12 2.46 -10.70
N LEU A 332 16.00 1.96 -10.20
CA LEU A 332 15.97 0.73 -9.42
C LEU A 332 16.46 -0.49 -10.23
N LEU A 333 15.99 -0.60 -11.48
CA LEU A 333 16.25 -1.75 -12.35
C LEU A 333 17.60 -1.66 -13.07
N HIS A 334 18.07 -0.47 -13.42
CA HIS A 334 19.26 -0.29 -14.27
C HIS A 334 20.45 0.39 -13.58
N ALA A 335 20.32 0.88 -12.35
CA ALA A 335 21.49 1.40 -11.65
C ALA A 335 22.57 0.31 -11.46
N ASN A 336 23.73 0.55 -12.04
CA ASN A 336 24.97 -0.12 -11.67
C ASN A 336 25.35 0.31 -10.25
N LYS A 337 25.94 -0.61 -9.46
CA LYS A 337 26.25 -0.40 -8.04
C LYS A 337 26.92 0.99 -7.80
N ARG A 338 26.13 1.93 -7.26
CA ARG A 338 26.39 3.35 -6.92
C ARG A 338 26.47 4.31 -8.13
N PRO A 339 25.60 5.35 -8.20
CA PRO A 339 25.90 6.51 -9.02
C PRO A 339 27.15 7.22 -8.48
N LYS A 340 28.07 7.62 -9.37
CA LYS A 340 29.20 8.48 -9.01
C LYS A 340 28.62 9.78 -8.45
N LYS A 341 29.04 10.19 -7.25
CA LYS A 341 28.74 11.53 -6.71
C LYS A 341 29.16 12.55 -7.76
N ILE A 342 28.19 13.28 -8.30
CA ILE A 342 28.48 14.49 -9.05
C ILE A 342 29.00 15.48 -8.01
N ALA A 343 30.31 15.71 -8.03
CA ALA A 343 30.92 16.75 -7.23
C ALA A 343 30.29 18.07 -7.65
N ALA A 344 29.64 18.75 -6.72
CA ALA A 344 29.21 20.12 -6.91
C ALA A 344 30.46 20.95 -7.24
N THR A 345 30.62 21.30 -8.51
CA THR A 345 31.55 22.33 -8.94
C THR A 345 31.08 23.63 -8.30
N LYS A 346 31.79 24.05 -7.24
CA LYS A 346 31.82 25.46 -6.87
C LYS A 346 32.38 26.23 -8.06
N LYS A 347 31.55 27.05 -8.68
CA LYS A 347 31.97 28.30 -9.31
C LYS A 347 31.06 29.39 -8.80
#